data_AF-X1B1W1-F1
#
_entry.id   AF-X1B1W1-F1
#
_cell.length_a   1.000
_cell.length_b   1.000
_cell.length_c   1.000
_cell.angle_alpha   90.00
_cell.angle_beta   90.00
_cell.angle_gamma   90.00
#
_symmetry.space_group_name_H-M   'P 1'
#
loop_
_entity.id
_entity.type
_entity.pdbx_description
1 polymer ?
#
loop_
_entity_poly.entity_id
_entity_poly.type
_entity_poly.pdbx_seq_one_letter_code
_entity_poly.pdbx_strand_id
1 'polypeptide(L)'
;MLMANEAKQWSKSKHKYFHLGHQHHLKVEDTQGVTLITAPTPAEVDHYEAKKGYTMSNRAIKAWVYNWNDGEIASFTHNIKSKY
;
A
#
# COMPACT_ATOMS: atom_id res chain seq x y z
N MET A 1 3.77 17.58 15.38
CA MET A 1 2.39 17.63 14.85
C MET A 1 2.05 16.25 14.31
N LEU A 2 0.79 15.82 14.36
CA LEU A 2 0.35 14.51 13.87
C LEU A 2 -0.34 14.70 12.51
N MET A 3 0.15 14.04 11.45
CA MET A 3 -0.45 14.11 10.10
C MET A 3 -1.97 13.95 10.10
N ALA A 4 -2.50 13.07 10.97
CA ALA A 4 -3.94 12.84 11.10
C ALA A 4 -4.76 14.09 11.49
N ASN A 5 -4.15 15.12 12.09
CA ASN A 5 -4.87 16.21 12.75
C ASN A 5 -4.67 17.59 12.11
N GLU A 6 -3.69 17.75 11.22
CA GLU A 6 -3.33 19.06 10.66
C GLU A 6 -4.39 19.59 9.66
N ALA A 7 -5.04 18.68 8.93
CA ALA A 7 -6.09 19.02 7.98
C ALA A 7 -7.47 18.61 8.51
N LYS A 8 -8.45 19.51 8.41
CA LYS A 8 -9.81 19.33 8.96
C LYS A 8 -10.52 18.09 8.43
N GLN A 9 -10.28 17.72 7.18
CA GLN A 9 -10.85 16.54 6.54
C GLN A 9 -10.30 15.27 7.18
N TRP A 10 -9.00 15.23 7.48
CA TRP A 10 -8.35 14.10 8.15
C TRP A 10 -8.73 14.02 9.63
N SER A 11 -8.73 15.16 10.33
CA SER A 11 -9.04 15.18 11.76
C SER A 11 -10.47 14.76 12.09
N LYS A 12 -11.41 15.01 11.17
CA LYS A 12 -12.81 14.58 11.28
C LYS A 12 -13.09 13.18 10.73
N SER A 13 -12.14 12.58 10.01
CA SER A 13 -12.33 11.25 9.43
C SER A 13 -12.04 10.17 10.46
N LYS A 14 -12.98 9.23 10.60
CA LYS A 14 -12.83 8.05 11.46
C LYS A 14 -11.72 7.13 10.95
N HIS A 15 -11.68 6.94 9.63
CA HIS A 15 -10.74 6.05 8.95
C HIS A 15 -9.80 6.85 8.07
N LYS A 16 -8.50 6.57 8.13
CA LYS A 16 -7.46 7.37 7.50
C LYS A 16 -6.44 6.44 6.86
N TYR A 17 -6.50 6.32 5.53
CA TYR A 17 -5.62 5.46 4.75
C TYR A 17 -4.92 6.26 3.65
N PHE A 18 -3.63 6.05 3.47
CA PHE A 18 -2.89 6.48 2.29
C PHE A 18 -2.45 5.28 1.48
N HIS A 19 -2.94 5.18 0.24
CA HIS A 19 -2.42 4.21 -0.71
C HIS A 19 -1.26 4.82 -1.49
N LEU A 20 -0.11 4.16 -1.40
CA LEU A 20 1.12 4.54 -2.07
C LEU A 20 1.50 3.48 -3.10
N GLY A 21 2.27 3.89 -4.10
CA GLY A 21 2.85 3.01 -5.12
C GLY A 21 4.36 3.13 -5.16
N HIS A 22 4.94 2.98 -6.35
CA HIS A 22 6.35 3.20 -6.67
C HIS A 22 7.34 2.19 -6.10
N GLN A 23 7.27 1.81 -4.81
CA GLN A 23 8.30 0.96 -4.21
C GLN A 23 8.12 -0.55 -4.48
N HIS A 24 7.03 -0.92 -5.16
CA HIS A 24 6.77 -2.26 -5.72
C HIS A 24 6.70 -3.43 -4.71
N HIS A 25 6.89 -3.17 -3.41
CA HIS A 25 6.69 -4.12 -2.33
C HIS A 25 5.50 -3.70 -1.46
N LEU A 26 4.79 -4.70 -0.93
CA LEU A 26 3.72 -4.45 0.03
C LEU A 26 4.33 -3.97 1.35
N LYS A 27 3.89 -2.81 1.83
CA LYS A 27 4.24 -2.28 3.15
C LYS A 27 3.02 -1.66 3.79
N VAL A 28 2.80 -1.95 5.07
CA VAL A 28 1.72 -1.34 5.86
C VAL A 28 2.31 -0.78 7.14
N GLU A 29 2.10 0.50 7.38
CA GLU A 29 2.68 1.22 8.51
C GLU A 29 1.63 2.15 9.14
N ASP A 30 1.62 2.25 10.46
CA ASP A 30 0.95 3.35 11.15
C ASP A 30 1.94 4.51 11.29
N THR A 31 1.60 5.65 10.70
CA THR A 31 2.44 6.85 10.78
C THR A 31 1.57 8.03 11.21
N GLN A 32 1.84 8.53 12.41
CA GLN A 32 1.20 9.74 12.97
C GLN A 32 -0.34 9.69 12.93
N GLY A 33 -0.92 8.51 13.20
CA GLY A 33 -2.37 8.29 13.26
C GLY A 33 -3.04 8.09 11.90
N VAL A 34 -2.25 7.75 10.87
CA VAL A 34 -2.72 7.38 9.54
C VAL A 34 -2.09 6.06 9.12
N THR A 35 -2.87 5.17 8.51
CA THR A 35 -2.36 3.92 7.95
C THR A 35 -1.83 4.16 6.54
N LEU A 36 -0.52 4.03 6.34
CA LEU A 36 0.14 4.05 5.04
C LEU A 36 0.20 2.64 4.48
N ILE A 37 -0.24 2.47 3.25
CA ILE A 37 -0.32 1.21 2.53
C ILE A 37 0.39 1.37 1.19
N THR A 38 1.61 0.85 1.06
CA THR A 38 2.29 0.75 -0.23
C THR A 38 1.84 -0.53 -0.93
N ALA A 39 1.28 -0.40 -2.13
CA ALA A 39 0.80 -1.53 -2.90
C ALA A 39 1.94 -2.27 -3.62
N PRO A 40 1.86 -3.62 -3.72
CA PRO A 40 2.72 -4.38 -4.61
C PRO A 40 2.37 -4.07 -6.07
N THR A 41 3.30 -4.38 -6.98
CA THR A 41 3.08 -4.22 -8.42
C THR A 41 2.93 -5.57 -9.12
N PRO A 42 2.13 -5.65 -10.20
CA PRO A 42 2.18 -6.78 -11.12
C PRO A 42 3.37 -6.73 -12.09
N ALA A 43 4.07 -5.60 -12.18
CA ALA A 43 5.17 -5.38 -13.12
C ALA A 43 6.33 -6.35 -12.89
N GLU A 44 7.06 -6.67 -13.96
CA GLU A 44 8.34 -7.37 -13.86
C GLU A 44 9.43 -6.41 -13.40
N VAL A 45 10.49 -7.00 -12.84
CA VAL A 45 11.70 -6.28 -12.46
C VAL A 45 12.28 -5.61 -13.69
N ASP A 46 12.41 -4.29 -13.66
CA ASP A 46 13.06 -3.55 -14.73
C ASP A 46 14.59 -3.56 -14.62
N HIS A 47 15.28 -3.02 -15.62
CA HIS A 47 16.74 -3.00 -15.63
C HIS A 47 17.35 -2.18 -14.46
N TYR A 48 16.68 -1.11 -14.01
CA TYR A 48 17.15 -0.32 -12.89
C TYR A 48 17.03 -1.09 -11.57
N GLU A 49 15.90 -1.75 -11.35
CA GLU A 49 15.63 -2.58 -10.20
C GLU A 49 16.58 -3.77 -10.13
N ALA A 50 16.82 -4.44 -11.27
CA ALA A 50 17.82 -5.50 -11.38
C ALA A 50 19.22 -5.00 -10.99
N LYS A 51 19.63 -3.83 -11.52
CA LYS A 51 20.93 -3.21 -11.21
C LYS A 51 21.06 -2.80 -9.73
N LYS A 52 19.97 -2.44 -9.07
CA LYS A 52 19.93 -2.00 -7.67
C LYS A 52 19.65 -3.13 -6.67
N GLY A 53 19.32 -4.33 -7.15
CA GLY A 53 18.98 -5.47 -6.29
C GLY A 53 17.55 -5.45 -5.75
N TYR A 54 16.65 -4.64 -6.31
CA TYR A 54 15.23 -4.59 -5.95
C TYR A 54 14.42 -5.70 -6.63
N THR A 55 14.94 -6.94 -6.59
CA THR A 55 14.43 -8.06 -7.38
C THR A 55 13.57 -9.04 -6.58
N MET A 56 13.57 -8.91 -5.25
CA MET A 56 13.02 -9.91 -4.34
C MET A 56 11.57 -9.67 -3.95
N SER A 57 10.94 -8.60 -4.46
CA SER A 57 9.55 -8.30 -4.14
C SER A 57 8.61 -9.28 -4.82
N ASN A 58 7.63 -9.79 -4.06
CA ASN A 58 6.57 -10.62 -4.62
C ASN A 58 5.64 -9.77 -5.48
N ARG A 59 5.53 -10.15 -6.75
CA ARG A 59 4.60 -9.53 -7.71
C ARG A 59 3.18 -9.90 -7.34
N ALA A 60 2.33 -8.91 -7.15
CA ALA A 60 0.94 -9.15 -6.80
C ALA A 60 0.06 -7.96 -7.19
N ILE A 61 -1.22 -8.26 -7.39
CA ILE A 61 -2.28 -7.25 -7.45
C ILE A 61 -3.04 -7.35 -6.14
N LYS A 62 -3.20 -6.21 -5.45
CA LYS A 62 -3.95 -6.13 -4.20
C LYS A 62 -5.11 -5.15 -4.34
N ALA A 63 -6.26 -5.54 -3.82
CA ALA A 63 -7.46 -4.72 -3.76
C ALA A 63 -7.96 -4.67 -2.30
N TRP A 64 -8.59 -3.55 -1.96
CA TRP A 64 -9.14 -3.29 -0.63
C TRP A 64 -10.58 -2.83 -0.77
N VAL A 65 -11.44 -3.32 0.11
CA VAL A 65 -12.84 -2.93 0.19
C VAL A 65 -13.06 -2.17 1.48
N TYR A 66 -13.57 -0.96 1.34
CA TYR A 66 -13.82 -0.05 2.44
C TYR A 66 -15.32 0.12 2.68
N ASN A 67 -15.71 0.07 3.95
CA ASN A 67 -17.00 0.49 4.45
C ASN A 67 -16.85 1.84 5.15
N TRP A 68 -17.84 2.71 4.97
CA TRP A 68 -17.84 4.05 5.57
C TRP A 68 -17.75 4.04 7.10
N ASN A 69 -18.44 3.10 7.76
CA ASN A 69 -18.53 3.01 9.21
C ASN A 69 -17.41 2.19 9.81
N ASP A 70 -16.97 1.14 9.12
CA ASP A 70 -16.07 0.11 9.67
C ASP A 70 -14.64 0.16 9.14
N GLY A 71 -14.38 0.94 8.09
CA GLY A 71 -13.04 1.08 7.51
C GLY A 71 -12.75 -0.03 6.51
N GLU A 72 -11.52 -0.55 6.48
CA GLU A 72 -11.21 -1.74 5.66
C GLU A 72 -11.97 -2.97 6.17
N ILE A 73 -12.82 -3.56 5.34
CA ILE A 73 -13.61 -4.75 5.70
C ILE A 73 -13.16 -6.02 4.98
N ALA A 74 -12.43 -5.88 3.88
CA ALA A 74 -11.84 -7.00 3.16
C ALA A 74 -10.64 -6.54 2.33
N SER A 75 -9.69 -7.45 2.11
CA SER A 75 -8.65 -7.28 1.10
C SER A 75 -8.43 -8.56 0.32
N PHE A 76 -8.11 -8.40 -0.95
CA PHE A 76 -7.89 -9.49 -1.90
C PHE A 76 -6.49 -9.36 -2.46
N THR A 77 -5.75 -10.47 -2.53
CA THR A 77 -4.42 -10.50 -3.10
C THR A 77 -4.35 -11.59 -4.17
N HIS A 78 -4.01 -11.19 -5.39
CA HIS A 78 -3.66 -12.12 -6.46
C HIS A 78 -2.14 -12.10 -6.65
N ASN A 79 -1.47 -13.15 -6.19
CA ASN A 79 -0.04 -13.33 -6.37
C ASN A 79 0.25 -13.77 -7.80
N ILE A 80 1.17 -13.08 -8.46
CA ILE A 80 1.60 -13.41 -9.82
C ILE A 80 2.84 -14.30 -9.72
N LYS A 81 2.74 -15.51 -10.26
CA LYS A 81 3.87 -16.43 -10.29
C LYS A 81 4.96 -15.88 -11.19
N SER A 82 6.20 -15.85 -10.68
CA SER A 82 7.37 -15.69 -11.54
C SER A 82 7.47 -16.89 -12.46
N LYS A 83 7.88 -16.68 -13.72
CA LYS A 83 8.03 -17.74 -14.74
C LYS A 83 9.27 -18.63 -14.53
N TYR A 84 9.97 -18.48 -13.42
CA TYR A 84 11.24 -19.16 -13.12
C TYR A 84 11.23 -19.68 -11.69
#